data_AF-A0A1T4M8N7-F1
#
_entry.id   AF-A0A1T4M8N7-F1
#
_cell.length_a   1.000
_cell.length_b   1.000
_cell.length_c   1.000
_cell.angle_alpha   90.00
_cell.angle_beta   90.00
_cell.angle_gamma   90.00
#
_symmetry.space_group_name_H-M   'P 1'
#
loop_
_entity.id
_entity.type
_entity.pdbx_description
1 polymer ?
#
loop_
_entity_poly.entity_id
_entity_poly.type
_entity_poly.pdbx_seq_one_letter_code
_entity_poly.pdbx_strand_id
1 'polypeptide(L)'
;MTIEGIAKGIVQKLVDKSVELSQGRSAGTIGFLNGEGYVDTISEIVDGGISGLPYRMMLGKITDIDGRSLLEGINQLPDNAVIITTNPGKTGLIVDTGGINIFNLPVVSIGVKHSEEAGVGIVYPKDEYFNLATKSENIQIKRLAARDMDEEREILKESSKLRLKYLDVSEELNVTDVKEEKLEVASMSEEDWQIPRVEVNSIDEEFVNDLVQKSIEVEKGREVAAIGVIEDGHVVRKGKLVVGGMGYVPSRMLASSFTDVNGISLREAYSKFIPNNVIIVHTHPGGTGVMHMGDAMAGPGTWGRPIIAIGHDKEGKVKGATVIELQNKVAELADEYEEVGQNFYDAETPEEEAKIRKRRFGIAQEYTDLCKPIKIK
;
A
#
# COMPACT_ATOMS: atom_id res chain seq x y z
N MET A 1 -19.02 4.56 -11.53
CA MET A 1 -19.77 5.59 -10.79
C MET A 1 -19.09 6.92 -11.05
N THR A 2 -19.84 7.95 -11.44
CA THR A 2 -19.31 9.31 -11.70
C THR A 2 -19.68 10.19 -10.52
N ILE A 3 -18.75 11.01 -10.04
CA ILE A 3 -18.97 11.96 -8.96
C ILE A 3 -19.25 13.33 -9.57
N GLU A 4 -20.43 13.88 -9.29
CA GLU A 4 -20.88 15.18 -9.82
C GLU A 4 -20.31 16.35 -9.01
N GLY A 5 -20.05 16.14 -7.73
CA GLY A 5 -19.46 17.12 -6.83
C GLY A 5 -19.32 16.63 -5.39
N ILE A 6 -18.73 17.47 -4.56
CA ILE A 6 -18.58 17.27 -3.11
C ILE A 6 -19.26 18.41 -2.36
N ALA A 7 -19.90 18.10 -1.23
CA ALA A 7 -20.54 19.11 -0.40
C ALA A 7 -19.51 20.08 0.18
N LYS A 8 -19.79 21.39 0.07
CA LYS A 8 -18.92 22.46 0.56
C LYS A 8 -18.60 22.34 2.04
N GLY A 9 -19.55 21.89 2.85
CA GLY A 9 -19.35 21.70 4.29
C GLY A 9 -18.31 20.62 4.62
N ILE A 10 -18.24 19.54 3.81
CA ILE A 10 -17.19 18.51 3.94
C ILE A 10 -15.83 19.10 3.62
N VAL A 11 -15.72 19.85 2.51
CA VAL A 11 -14.47 20.49 2.11
C VAL A 11 -13.97 21.43 3.19
N GLN A 12 -14.86 22.29 3.71
CA GLN A 12 -14.51 23.24 4.77
C GLN A 12 -14.02 22.53 6.04
N LYS A 13 -14.72 21.48 6.50
CA LYS A 13 -14.30 20.71 7.69
C LYS A 13 -12.90 20.12 7.54
N LEU A 14 -12.59 19.58 6.36
CA LEU A 14 -11.27 19.01 6.07
C LEU A 14 -10.19 20.09 5.96
N VAL A 15 -10.49 21.23 5.33
CA VAL A 15 -9.57 22.38 5.28
C VAL A 15 -9.29 22.90 6.69
N ASP A 16 -10.33 23.15 7.49
CA ASP A 16 -10.23 23.63 8.87
C ASP A 16 -9.39 22.68 9.71
N LYS A 17 -9.66 21.37 9.63
CA LYS A 17 -8.88 20.36 10.34
C LYS A 17 -7.42 20.35 9.87
N SER A 18 -7.18 20.47 8.57
CA SER A 18 -5.81 20.52 8.04
C SER A 18 -5.05 21.77 8.50
N VAL A 19 -5.73 22.90 8.65
CA VAL A 19 -5.17 24.15 9.21
C VAL A 19 -4.89 24.00 10.70
N GLU A 20 -5.81 23.40 11.44
CA GLU A 20 -5.66 23.06 12.87
C GLU A 20 -4.43 22.19 13.10
N LEU A 21 -4.26 21.11 12.33
CA LEU A 21 -3.11 20.21 12.43
C LEU A 21 -1.78 20.91 12.11
N SER A 22 -1.82 21.88 11.19
CA SER A 22 -0.65 22.66 10.77
C SER A 22 0.54 21.79 10.33
N GLN A 23 1.74 22.38 10.18
CA GLN A 23 3.01 21.67 9.94
C GLN A 23 3.04 20.75 8.69
N GLY A 24 2.14 20.99 7.72
CA GLY A 24 2.06 20.17 6.52
C GLY A 24 1.40 18.80 6.72
N ARG A 25 0.69 18.58 7.84
CA ARG A 25 -0.05 17.34 8.12
C ARG A 25 -1.35 17.30 7.31
N SER A 26 -1.57 16.20 6.60
CA SER A 26 -2.85 15.92 5.96
C SER A 26 -3.91 15.50 6.98
N ALA A 27 -5.17 15.63 6.59
CA ALA A 27 -6.30 14.97 7.20
C ALA A 27 -6.97 14.10 6.14
N GLY A 28 -7.70 13.06 6.55
CA GLY A 28 -8.41 12.20 5.61
C GLY A 28 -9.67 11.60 6.18
N THR A 29 -10.57 11.20 5.29
CA THR A 29 -11.84 10.57 5.65
C THR A 29 -12.33 9.72 4.47
N ILE A 30 -13.35 8.90 4.71
CA ILE A 30 -14.04 8.13 3.69
C ILE A 30 -15.39 8.79 3.44
N GLY A 31 -15.58 9.27 2.22
CA GLY A 31 -16.84 9.85 1.76
C GLY A 31 -17.74 8.81 1.11
N PHE A 32 -19.03 9.11 1.05
CA PHE A 32 -20.03 8.26 0.44
C PHE A 32 -20.88 9.06 -0.55
N LEU A 33 -21.15 8.44 -1.70
CA LEU A 33 -21.98 9.02 -2.75
C LEU A 33 -23.45 8.77 -2.46
N ASN A 34 -24.26 9.81 -2.56
CA ASN A 34 -25.71 9.71 -2.53
C ASN A 34 -26.27 9.24 -3.89
N GLY A 35 -27.60 9.07 -3.97
CA GLY A 35 -28.27 8.61 -5.20
C GLY A 35 -28.18 9.58 -6.39
N GLU A 36 -27.79 10.83 -6.16
CA GLU A 36 -27.60 11.86 -7.20
C GLU A 36 -26.14 12.00 -7.65
N GLY A 37 -25.21 11.24 -7.06
CA GLY A 37 -23.79 11.26 -7.42
C GLY A 37 -22.96 12.33 -6.70
N TYR A 38 -23.46 12.90 -5.60
CA TYR A 38 -22.73 13.85 -4.76
C TYR A 38 -22.14 13.17 -3.53
N VAL A 39 -20.93 13.59 -3.14
CA VAL A 39 -20.36 13.23 -1.84
C VAL A 39 -20.91 14.18 -0.78
N ASP A 40 -21.88 13.73 0.00
CA ASP A 40 -22.57 14.51 1.03
C ASP A 40 -22.45 13.93 2.44
N THR A 41 -21.81 12.77 2.56
CA THR A 41 -21.63 12.04 3.81
C THR A 41 -20.17 11.61 3.95
N ILE A 42 -19.62 11.74 5.16
CA ILE A 42 -18.25 11.29 5.48
C ILE A 42 -18.20 10.49 6.79
N SER A 43 -17.21 9.63 6.91
CA SER A 43 -16.77 9.07 8.19
C SER A 43 -16.11 10.13 9.07
N GLU A 44 -15.77 9.75 10.30
CA GLU A 44 -14.93 10.56 11.16
C GLU A 44 -13.61 10.92 10.44
N ILE A 45 -13.16 12.17 10.61
CA ILE A 45 -11.89 12.65 10.05
C ILE A 45 -10.74 12.08 10.88
N VAL A 46 -9.72 11.59 10.18
CA VAL A 46 -8.51 11.02 10.76
C VAL A 46 -7.31 11.88 10.41
N ASP A 47 -6.48 12.12 11.41
CA ASP A 47 -5.31 12.98 11.32
C ASP A 47 -4.12 12.25 10.70
N GLY A 48 -3.34 12.96 9.88
CA GLY A 48 -2.08 12.46 9.36
C GLY A 48 -1.03 12.29 10.47
N GLY A 49 -0.36 11.15 10.46
CA GLY A 49 0.79 10.85 11.32
C GLY A 49 2.13 11.06 10.61
N ILE A 50 3.24 10.73 11.27
CA ILE A 50 4.61 10.88 10.71
C ILE A 50 4.76 10.18 9.35
N SER A 51 4.07 9.06 9.17
CA SER A 51 4.15 8.23 7.96
C SER A 51 3.14 8.63 6.88
N GLY A 52 2.47 9.78 7.04
CA GLY A 52 1.35 10.19 6.21
C GLY A 52 0.02 9.77 6.81
N LEU A 53 -0.97 9.59 5.94
CA LEU A 53 -2.34 9.29 6.35
C LEU A 53 -2.47 7.83 6.82
N PRO A 54 -2.96 7.58 8.05
CA PRO A 54 -3.09 6.23 8.59
C PRO A 54 -4.35 5.55 8.03
N TYR A 55 -4.17 4.71 7.03
CA TYR A 55 -5.28 4.11 6.28
C TYR A 55 -6.03 3.07 7.10
N ARG A 56 -5.37 2.32 7.99
CA ARG A 56 -6.06 1.34 8.82
C ARG A 56 -6.95 2.04 9.84
N MET A 57 -6.48 3.12 10.45
CA MET A 57 -7.31 3.99 11.32
C MET A 57 -8.51 4.58 10.57
N MET A 58 -8.35 5.01 9.31
CA MET A 58 -9.46 5.49 8.49
C MET A 58 -10.50 4.39 8.23
N LEU A 59 -10.07 3.20 7.83
CA LEU A 59 -10.97 2.06 7.63
C LEU A 59 -11.66 1.66 8.93
N GLY A 60 -10.95 1.74 10.06
CA GLY A 60 -11.46 1.47 11.41
C GLY A 60 -12.60 2.39 11.84
N LYS A 61 -12.82 3.54 11.18
CA LYS A 61 -13.97 4.43 11.46
C LYS A 61 -15.29 3.89 10.92
N ILE A 62 -15.24 2.91 10.04
CA ILE A 62 -16.40 2.43 9.30
C ILE A 62 -16.48 0.89 9.24
N THR A 63 -15.37 0.20 9.41
CA THR A 63 -15.28 -1.26 9.38
C THR A 63 -14.50 -1.74 10.60
N ASP A 64 -14.76 -2.97 11.05
CA ASP A 64 -13.86 -3.60 12.01
C ASP A 64 -12.55 -3.96 11.28
N ILE A 65 -11.41 -3.48 11.79
CA ILE A 65 -10.09 -3.72 11.18
C ILE A 65 -9.20 -4.59 12.07
N ASP A 66 -9.68 -4.95 13.26
CA ASP A 66 -8.90 -5.70 14.24
C ASP A 66 -8.57 -7.10 13.69
N GLY A 67 -7.30 -7.49 13.82
CA GLY A 67 -6.78 -8.75 13.29
C GLY A 67 -6.82 -8.90 11.76
N ARG A 68 -7.25 -7.89 11.00
CA ARG A 68 -7.43 -7.93 9.54
C ARG A 68 -6.29 -7.23 8.81
N SER A 69 -5.92 -7.70 7.63
CA SER A 69 -5.04 -7.01 6.69
C SER A 69 -5.69 -5.75 6.10
N LEU A 70 -4.90 -4.87 5.47
CA LEU A 70 -5.44 -3.70 4.78
C LEU A 70 -6.43 -4.10 3.68
N LEU A 71 -6.12 -5.15 2.90
CA LEU A 71 -7.00 -5.65 1.84
C LEU A 71 -8.35 -6.13 2.37
N GLU A 72 -8.38 -6.79 3.52
CA GLU A 72 -9.63 -7.21 4.18
C GLU A 72 -10.49 -6.03 4.60
N GLY A 73 -9.88 -4.97 5.14
CA GLY A 73 -10.60 -3.72 5.45
C GLY A 73 -11.13 -3.02 4.20
N ILE A 74 -10.31 -2.90 3.17
CA ILE A 74 -10.71 -2.27 1.90
C ILE A 74 -11.88 -3.01 1.26
N ASN A 75 -11.92 -4.34 1.35
CA ASN A 75 -12.99 -5.16 0.76
C ASN A 75 -14.33 -5.11 1.50
N GLN A 76 -14.38 -4.46 2.67
CA GLN A 76 -15.63 -4.19 3.38
C GLN A 76 -16.25 -2.83 3.03
N LEU A 77 -15.55 -2.00 2.25
CA LEU A 77 -16.07 -0.72 1.80
C LEU A 77 -17.21 -0.92 0.80
N PRO A 78 -18.31 -0.17 0.90
CA PRO A 78 -19.38 -0.19 -0.09
C PRO A 78 -18.90 0.42 -1.42
N ASP A 79 -19.56 0.04 -2.51
CA ASP A 79 -19.21 0.48 -3.87
C ASP A 79 -19.35 2.01 -4.08
N ASN A 80 -20.11 2.69 -3.23
CA ASN A 80 -20.29 4.14 -3.26
C ASN A 80 -19.26 4.92 -2.43
N ALA A 81 -18.24 4.25 -1.89
CA ALA A 81 -17.19 4.87 -1.09
C ALA A 81 -16.17 5.65 -1.94
N VAL A 82 -15.60 6.69 -1.33
CA VAL A 82 -14.61 7.60 -1.93
C VAL A 82 -13.56 7.92 -0.88
N ILE A 83 -12.28 7.86 -1.25
CA ILE A 83 -11.20 8.28 -0.34
C ILE A 83 -11.01 9.79 -0.47
N ILE A 84 -11.06 10.53 0.63
CA ILE A 84 -10.86 11.99 0.63
C ILE A 84 -9.66 12.32 1.50
N THR A 85 -8.73 13.11 0.98
CA THR A 85 -7.51 13.52 1.69
C THR A 85 -7.24 15.00 1.48
N THR A 86 -6.69 15.69 2.48
CA THR A 86 -6.12 17.03 2.28
C THR A 86 -4.65 16.95 1.88
N ASN A 87 -4.20 17.97 1.16
CA ASN A 87 -2.83 18.08 0.65
C ASN A 87 -2.27 19.47 0.98
N PRO A 88 -1.79 19.67 2.22
CA PRO A 88 -1.23 20.94 2.65
C PRO A 88 -0.07 21.40 1.74
N GLY A 89 -0.09 22.67 1.37
CA GLY A 89 0.90 23.27 0.47
C GLY A 89 0.65 23.01 -1.01
N LYS A 90 -0.42 22.31 -1.40
CA LYS A 90 -0.77 21.98 -2.79
C LYS A 90 -2.18 22.47 -3.15
N THR A 91 -2.56 22.35 -4.43
CA THR A 91 -3.81 22.86 -5.02
C THR A 91 -4.87 21.77 -5.25
N GLY A 92 -4.67 20.56 -4.71
CA GLY A 92 -5.57 19.42 -4.92
C GLY A 92 -5.24 18.57 -6.16
N LEU A 93 -4.26 18.97 -6.97
CA LEU A 93 -3.80 18.19 -8.13
C LEU A 93 -3.23 16.82 -7.70
N ILE A 94 -3.69 15.75 -8.32
CA ILE A 94 -3.23 14.38 -8.06
C ILE A 94 -2.34 13.94 -9.23
N VAL A 95 -1.09 13.58 -8.94
CA VAL A 95 -0.05 13.29 -9.95
C VAL A 95 0.52 11.88 -9.83
N ASP A 96 -0.27 10.97 -9.28
CA ASP A 96 0.03 9.56 -9.17
C ASP A 96 -1.26 8.74 -9.17
N THR A 97 -1.11 7.42 -9.26
CA THR A 97 -2.21 6.46 -9.31
C THR A 97 -2.17 5.48 -8.14
N GLY A 98 -1.40 5.77 -7.09
CA GLY A 98 -1.15 4.85 -5.98
C GLY A 98 -2.44 4.54 -5.21
N GLY A 99 -3.18 5.59 -4.84
CA GLY A 99 -4.44 5.46 -4.11
C GLY A 99 -5.48 4.62 -4.86
N ILE A 100 -5.78 4.98 -6.11
CA ILE A 100 -6.75 4.21 -6.93
C ILE A 100 -6.28 2.78 -7.19
N ASN A 101 -4.98 2.52 -7.23
CA ASN A 101 -4.44 1.19 -7.50
C ASN A 101 -4.57 0.25 -6.28
N ILE A 102 -4.47 0.79 -5.06
CA ILE A 102 -4.61 0.02 -3.82
C ILE A 102 -6.07 -0.11 -3.40
N PHE A 103 -6.84 0.97 -3.47
CA PHE A 103 -8.24 0.97 -2.99
C PHE A 103 -9.25 0.57 -4.07
N ASN A 104 -8.93 0.75 -5.35
CA ASN A 104 -9.87 0.66 -6.47
C ASN A 104 -11.14 1.51 -6.27
N LEU A 105 -10.98 2.68 -5.64
CA LEU A 105 -12.02 3.66 -5.38
C LEU A 105 -11.58 5.02 -5.93
N PRO A 106 -12.52 5.94 -6.24
CA PRO A 106 -12.16 7.32 -6.52
C PRO A 106 -11.40 7.94 -5.35
N VAL A 107 -10.40 8.76 -5.66
CA VAL A 107 -9.61 9.49 -4.67
C VAL A 107 -9.77 10.98 -4.92
N VAL A 108 -10.25 11.69 -3.90
CA VAL A 108 -10.40 13.14 -3.86
C VAL A 108 -9.25 13.74 -3.05
N SER A 109 -8.61 14.77 -3.60
CA SER A 109 -7.55 15.52 -2.93
C SER A 109 -7.93 16.99 -2.83
N ILE A 110 -8.00 17.49 -1.59
CA ILE A 110 -8.31 18.89 -1.29
C ILE A 110 -6.99 19.63 -1.03
N GLY A 111 -6.66 20.58 -1.90
CA GLY A 111 -5.50 21.45 -1.72
C GLY A 111 -5.74 22.48 -0.63
N VAL A 112 -4.75 22.65 0.26
CA VAL A 112 -4.80 23.69 1.30
C VAL A 112 -3.59 24.60 1.16
N LYS A 113 -3.81 25.88 0.85
CA LYS A 113 -2.77 26.92 0.78
C LYS A 113 -3.22 28.18 1.47
N HIS A 114 -2.29 28.87 2.14
CA HIS A 114 -2.59 30.12 2.85
C HIS A 114 -3.78 29.98 3.82
N SER A 115 -3.93 28.80 4.43
CA SER A 115 -5.04 28.43 5.32
C SER A 115 -6.42 28.43 4.67
N GLU A 116 -6.49 28.29 3.35
CA GLU A 116 -7.71 28.26 2.57
C GLU A 116 -7.71 27.08 1.59
N GLU A 117 -8.90 26.74 1.10
CA GLU A 117 -9.07 25.81 -0.02
C GLU A 117 -8.38 26.37 -1.27
N ALA A 118 -7.49 25.59 -1.88
CA ALA A 118 -6.77 25.96 -3.09
C ALA A 118 -7.27 25.25 -4.36
N GLY A 119 -8.18 24.28 -4.20
CA GLY A 119 -8.77 23.47 -5.27
C GLY A 119 -9.04 22.04 -4.82
N VAL A 120 -10.00 21.39 -5.46
CA VAL A 120 -10.37 19.99 -5.19
C VAL A 120 -10.18 19.19 -6.47
N GLY A 121 -9.27 18.22 -6.43
CA GLY A 121 -9.02 17.29 -7.52
C GLY A 121 -9.59 15.91 -7.24
N ILE A 122 -9.90 15.17 -8.31
CA ILE A 122 -10.34 13.79 -8.26
C ILE A 122 -9.60 12.93 -9.28
N VAL A 123 -9.29 11.70 -8.91
CA VAL A 123 -8.84 10.67 -9.85
C VAL A 123 -9.72 9.43 -9.70
N TYR A 124 -10.13 8.86 -10.83
CA TYR A 124 -10.98 7.69 -10.90
C TYR A 124 -10.17 6.41 -11.16
N PRO A 125 -10.62 5.24 -10.68
CA PRO A 125 -10.06 3.96 -11.07
C PRO A 125 -10.39 3.65 -12.54
N LYS A 126 -9.46 3.96 -13.46
CA LYS A 126 -9.58 3.68 -14.90
C LYS A 126 -8.49 2.70 -15.36
N ASP A 127 -8.82 1.81 -16.27
CA ASP A 127 -7.91 0.79 -16.84
C ASP A 127 -6.57 1.37 -17.30
N GLU A 128 -6.63 2.50 -18.01
CA GLU A 128 -5.46 3.19 -18.54
C GLU A 128 -4.52 3.69 -17.42
N TYR A 129 -5.05 4.06 -16.25
CA TYR A 129 -4.25 4.53 -15.12
C TYR A 129 -3.55 3.38 -14.39
N PHE A 130 -4.18 2.21 -14.32
CA PHE A 130 -3.49 1.00 -13.85
C PHE A 130 -2.36 0.59 -14.80
N ASN A 131 -2.56 0.76 -16.10
CA ASN A 131 -1.52 0.56 -17.09
C ASN A 131 -0.39 1.60 -16.97
N LEU A 132 -0.68 2.85 -16.58
CA LEU A 132 0.34 3.85 -16.24
C LEU A 132 1.16 3.41 -15.01
N ALA A 133 0.50 2.90 -13.96
CA ALA A 133 1.19 2.37 -12.77
C ALA A 133 2.14 1.21 -13.12
N THR A 134 1.68 0.25 -13.95
CA THR A 134 2.52 -0.84 -14.47
C THR A 134 3.73 -0.31 -15.24
N LYS A 135 3.54 0.72 -16.08
CA LYS A 135 4.65 1.36 -16.84
C LYS A 135 5.63 2.07 -15.90
N SER A 136 5.13 2.71 -14.85
CA SER A 136 5.95 3.40 -13.84
C SER A 136 6.91 2.44 -13.14
N GLU A 137 6.40 1.33 -12.61
CA GLU A 137 7.24 0.30 -11.97
C GLU A 137 8.24 -0.32 -12.95
N ASN A 138 7.83 -0.60 -14.19
CA ASN A 138 8.74 -1.09 -15.23
C ASN A 138 9.89 -0.12 -15.52
N ILE A 139 9.60 1.18 -15.64
CA ILE A 139 10.63 2.21 -15.86
C ILE A 139 11.59 2.28 -14.65
N GLN A 140 11.08 2.14 -13.43
CA GLN A 140 11.93 2.10 -12.22
C GLN A 140 12.88 0.90 -12.25
N ILE A 141 12.38 -0.30 -12.56
CA ILE A 141 13.22 -1.51 -12.70
C ILE A 141 14.27 -1.34 -13.80
N LYS A 142 13.85 -0.84 -14.98
CA LYS A 142 14.77 -0.61 -16.10
C LYS A 142 15.88 0.35 -15.72
N ARG A 143 15.53 1.44 -15.02
CA ARG A 143 16.53 2.43 -14.56
C ARG A 143 17.58 1.79 -13.66
N LEU A 144 17.17 0.92 -12.75
CA LEU A 144 18.07 0.15 -11.88
C LEU A 144 18.84 -0.96 -12.61
N ALA A 145 18.47 -1.29 -13.85
CA ALA A 145 19.15 -2.29 -14.67
C ALA A 145 20.04 -1.67 -15.75
N ALA A 146 20.04 -0.33 -15.87
CA ALA A 146 20.77 0.38 -16.90
C ALA A 146 22.28 0.13 -16.77
N ARG A 147 22.92 -0.23 -17.89
CA ARG A 147 24.33 -0.65 -17.92
C ARG A 147 25.29 0.49 -18.23
N ASP A 148 24.77 1.52 -18.89
CA ASP A 148 25.54 2.68 -19.31
C ASP A 148 24.70 3.97 -19.29
N MET A 149 25.40 5.09 -19.50
CA MET A 149 24.81 6.42 -19.45
C MET A 149 23.81 6.69 -20.58
N ASP A 150 23.93 6.01 -21.72
CA ASP A 150 23.06 6.23 -22.87
C ASP A 150 21.73 5.50 -22.67
N GLU A 151 21.78 4.25 -22.19
CA GLU A 151 20.60 3.49 -21.75
C GLU A 151 19.86 4.23 -20.63
N GLU A 152 20.57 4.68 -19.59
CA GLU A 152 19.93 5.44 -18.50
C GLU A 152 19.30 6.73 -19.03
N ARG A 153 19.95 7.44 -19.96
CA ARG A 153 19.41 8.68 -20.55
C ARG A 153 18.09 8.42 -21.29
N GLU A 154 17.98 7.35 -22.06
CA GLU A 154 16.72 7.01 -22.75
C GLU A 154 15.62 6.63 -21.75
N ILE A 155 15.93 5.88 -20.70
CA ILE A 155 14.98 5.54 -19.63
C ILE A 155 14.51 6.80 -18.89
N LEU A 156 15.39 7.76 -18.64
CA LEU A 156 15.03 9.04 -18.01
C LEU A 156 14.12 9.89 -18.92
N LYS A 157 14.29 9.83 -20.24
CA LYS A 157 13.37 10.46 -21.20
C LYS A 157 11.99 9.79 -21.16
N GLU A 158 11.93 8.46 -21.11
CA GLU A 158 10.67 7.72 -20.93
C GLU A 158 9.98 8.08 -19.61
N SER A 159 10.75 8.11 -18.51
CA SER A 159 10.27 8.50 -17.18
C SER A 159 9.70 9.92 -17.16
N SER A 160 10.37 10.87 -17.83
CA SER A 160 9.89 12.25 -17.94
C SER A 160 8.60 12.35 -18.74
N LYS A 161 8.47 11.60 -19.86
CA LYS A 161 7.22 11.52 -20.63
C LYS A 161 6.09 10.93 -19.80
N LEU A 162 6.37 9.91 -18.99
CA LEU A 162 5.37 9.30 -18.11
C LEU A 162 4.91 10.28 -17.02
N ARG A 163 5.84 11.04 -16.42
CA ARG A 163 5.51 12.09 -15.44
C ARG A 163 4.59 13.16 -16.01
N LEU A 164 4.78 13.55 -17.26
CA LEU A 164 3.88 14.49 -17.92
C LEU A 164 2.46 13.92 -18.03
N LYS A 165 2.30 12.64 -18.36
CA LYS A 165 0.98 11.99 -18.40
C LYS A 165 0.29 11.98 -17.04
N TYR A 166 1.05 11.85 -15.96
CA TYR A 166 0.50 11.92 -14.60
C TYR A 166 -0.06 13.30 -14.25
N LEU A 167 0.29 14.37 -14.97
CA LEU A 167 -0.33 15.68 -14.74
C LEU A 167 -1.79 15.72 -15.21
N ASP A 168 -2.16 14.81 -16.12
CA ASP A 168 -3.47 14.81 -16.80
C ASP A 168 -4.40 13.70 -16.27
N VAL A 169 -4.02 12.97 -15.20
CA VAL A 169 -4.86 11.87 -14.67
C VAL A 169 -6.00 12.37 -13.79
N SER A 170 -5.82 13.53 -13.17
CA SER A 170 -6.80 14.12 -12.26
C SER A 170 -7.65 15.18 -12.93
N GLU A 171 -8.91 15.23 -12.54
CA GLU A 171 -9.90 16.20 -12.98
C GLU A 171 -10.25 17.13 -11.81
N GLU A 172 -10.76 18.32 -12.09
CA GLU A 172 -11.31 19.21 -11.06
C GLU A 172 -12.68 18.68 -10.61
N LEU A 173 -12.92 18.66 -9.30
CA LEU A 173 -14.21 18.25 -8.73
C LEU A 173 -14.97 19.47 -8.22
N ASN A 174 -16.23 19.60 -8.65
CA ASN A 174 -17.07 20.71 -8.23
C ASN A 174 -17.35 20.67 -6.72
N VAL A 175 -17.17 21.82 -6.06
CA VAL A 175 -17.63 22.05 -4.70
C VAL A 175 -19.04 22.65 -4.76
N THR A 176 -20.00 22.00 -4.12
CA THR A 176 -21.43 22.29 -4.28
C THR A 176 -22.16 22.50 -2.95
N ASP A 177 -23.25 23.26 -2.96
CA ASP A 177 -24.07 23.55 -1.78
C ASP A 177 -25.11 22.44 -1.50
N VAL A 178 -24.71 21.17 -1.65
CA VAL A 178 -25.54 20.02 -1.25
C VAL A 178 -25.52 19.90 0.27
N LYS A 179 -26.67 19.52 0.86
CA LYS A 179 -26.81 19.38 2.30
C LYS A 179 -26.06 18.13 2.77
N GLU A 180 -25.21 18.29 3.79
CA GLU A 180 -24.53 17.16 4.41
C GLU A 180 -25.51 16.26 5.18
N GLU A 181 -25.33 14.95 5.02
CA GLU A 181 -26.06 13.93 5.79
C GLU A 181 -25.15 13.29 6.84
N LYS A 182 -25.78 12.60 7.79
CA LYS A 182 -25.04 11.85 8.82
C LYS A 182 -24.82 10.44 8.30
N LEU A 183 -23.63 9.90 8.57
CA LEU A 183 -23.33 8.51 8.26
C LEU A 183 -24.27 7.57 9.03
N GLU A 184 -25.05 6.79 8.29
CA GLU A 184 -25.85 5.70 8.84
C GLU A 184 -25.07 4.38 8.72
N VAL A 185 -24.46 3.96 9.83
CA VAL A 185 -23.58 2.76 9.92
C VAL A 185 -24.31 1.47 9.50
N ALA A 186 -25.65 1.43 9.60
CA ALA A 186 -26.47 0.27 9.25
C ALA A 186 -26.46 -0.10 7.75
N SER A 187 -25.89 0.76 6.89
CA SER A 187 -25.83 0.55 5.43
C SER A 187 -24.55 -0.11 4.92
N MET A 188 -23.63 -0.46 5.82
CA MET A 188 -22.34 -1.05 5.45
C MET A 188 -22.41 -2.56 5.31
N SER A 189 -21.62 -3.12 4.38
CA SER A 189 -21.65 -4.55 4.06
C SER A 189 -21.43 -5.42 5.31
N GLU A 190 -22.39 -6.30 5.60
CA GLU A 190 -22.28 -7.32 6.64
C GLU A 190 -21.44 -8.54 6.19
N GLU A 191 -21.03 -8.60 4.91
CA GLU A 191 -20.22 -9.71 4.41
C GLU A 191 -18.78 -9.62 4.93
N ASP A 192 -18.48 -10.50 5.89
CA ASP A 192 -17.16 -10.67 6.46
C ASP A 192 -16.22 -11.37 5.47
N TRP A 193 -15.63 -10.59 4.57
CA TRP A 193 -14.58 -11.09 3.67
C TRP A 193 -13.27 -11.23 4.45
N GLN A 194 -12.91 -12.48 4.77
CA GLN A 194 -11.67 -12.81 5.46
C GLN A 194 -10.76 -13.68 4.59
N ILE A 195 -9.45 -13.44 4.71
CA ILE A 195 -8.43 -14.23 4.05
C ILE A 195 -8.06 -15.40 4.98
N PRO A 196 -8.14 -16.66 4.50
CA PRO A 196 -7.69 -17.82 5.24
C PRO A 196 -6.26 -17.68 5.75
N ARG A 197 -6.04 -18.01 7.02
CA ARG A 197 -4.72 -18.09 7.62
C ARG A 197 -4.12 -19.44 7.31
N VAL A 198 -3.06 -19.43 6.51
CA VAL A 198 -2.39 -20.65 6.05
C VAL A 198 -1.05 -20.77 6.73
N GLU A 199 -0.79 -21.94 7.32
CA GLU A 199 0.51 -22.28 7.88
C GLU A 199 1.49 -22.69 6.78
N VAL A 200 2.72 -22.19 6.89
CA VAL A 200 3.83 -22.44 5.98
C VAL A 200 4.94 -23.15 6.75
N ASN A 201 5.30 -24.34 6.28
CA ASN A 201 6.25 -25.23 6.94
C ASN A 201 7.54 -25.40 6.15
N SER A 202 7.46 -25.31 4.82
CA SER A 202 8.59 -25.54 3.94
C SER A 202 8.45 -24.90 2.57
N ILE A 203 9.56 -24.78 1.86
CA ILE A 203 9.64 -24.31 0.47
C ILE A 203 10.48 -25.29 -0.35
N ASP A 204 10.09 -25.43 -1.61
CA ASP A 204 10.78 -26.25 -2.61
C ASP A 204 12.22 -25.76 -2.85
N GLU A 205 13.17 -26.69 -2.84
CA GLU A 205 14.60 -26.40 -3.03
C GLU A 205 14.90 -25.82 -4.42
N GLU A 206 14.24 -26.32 -5.47
CA GLU A 206 14.42 -25.80 -6.84
C GLU A 206 13.96 -24.34 -6.93
N PHE A 207 12.82 -24.00 -6.30
CA PHE A 207 12.37 -22.62 -6.23
C PHE A 207 13.39 -21.69 -5.54
N VAL A 208 13.94 -22.12 -4.40
CA VAL A 208 14.97 -21.35 -3.69
C VAL A 208 16.20 -21.14 -4.57
N ASN A 209 16.69 -22.21 -5.21
CA ASN A 209 17.87 -22.16 -6.07
C ASN A 209 17.67 -21.22 -7.26
N ASP A 210 16.51 -21.26 -7.91
CA ASP A 210 16.19 -20.36 -9.02
C ASP A 210 16.17 -18.88 -8.60
N LEU A 211 15.59 -18.57 -7.43
CA LEU A 211 15.57 -17.21 -6.89
C LEU A 211 16.98 -16.71 -6.59
N VAL A 212 17.77 -17.52 -5.89
CA VAL A 212 19.14 -17.16 -5.47
C VAL A 212 20.06 -17.04 -6.68
N GLN A 213 19.99 -17.99 -7.61
CA GLN A 213 20.73 -17.91 -8.87
C GLN A 213 20.41 -16.62 -9.61
N LYS A 214 19.12 -16.28 -9.71
CA LYS A 214 18.73 -15.02 -10.35
C LYS A 214 19.25 -13.80 -9.59
N SER A 215 19.27 -13.86 -8.27
CA SER A 215 19.78 -12.78 -7.41
C SER A 215 21.29 -12.56 -7.56
N ILE A 216 22.06 -13.60 -7.91
CA ILE A 216 23.50 -13.51 -8.20
C ILE A 216 23.75 -12.93 -9.60
N GLU A 217 22.89 -13.26 -10.57
CA GLU A 217 22.99 -12.76 -11.95
C GLU A 217 22.74 -11.26 -12.07
N VAL A 218 21.87 -10.72 -11.22
CA VAL A 218 21.53 -9.29 -11.21
C VAL A 218 22.52 -8.49 -10.37
N GLU A 219 22.45 -7.16 -10.46
CA GLU A 219 23.31 -6.28 -9.69
C GLU A 219 23.22 -6.56 -8.17
N LYS A 220 24.37 -6.55 -7.49
CA LYS A 220 24.47 -6.84 -6.06
C LYS A 220 23.57 -5.92 -5.25
N GLY A 221 22.83 -6.53 -4.32
CA GLY A 221 21.91 -5.81 -3.43
C GLY A 221 20.51 -5.63 -3.99
N ARG A 222 20.24 -6.07 -5.22
CA ARG A 222 18.87 -6.15 -5.74
C ARG A 222 18.20 -7.44 -5.29
N GLU A 223 16.95 -7.30 -4.88
CA GLU A 223 16.11 -8.43 -4.50
C GLU A 223 15.48 -9.08 -5.72
N VAL A 224 15.24 -10.39 -5.64
CA VAL A 224 14.45 -11.13 -6.63
C VAL A 224 13.29 -11.77 -5.89
N ALA A 225 12.10 -11.68 -6.47
CA ALA A 225 10.90 -12.23 -5.88
C ALA A 225 10.04 -12.99 -6.88
N ALA A 226 9.14 -13.80 -6.38
CA ALA A 226 8.10 -14.46 -7.14
C ALA A 226 6.93 -14.83 -6.24
N ILE A 227 5.79 -15.15 -6.86
CA ILE A 227 4.64 -15.71 -6.16
C ILE A 227 4.74 -17.24 -6.14
N GLY A 228 4.65 -17.83 -4.95
CA GLY A 228 4.46 -19.25 -4.73
C GLY A 228 3.00 -19.59 -4.42
N VAL A 229 2.65 -20.86 -4.50
CA VAL A 229 1.39 -21.42 -3.98
C VAL A 229 1.71 -22.35 -2.81
N ILE A 230 0.89 -22.27 -1.77
CA ILE A 230 0.98 -23.13 -0.60
C ILE A 230 0.10 -24.37 -0.83
N GLU A 231 0.73 -25.53 -0.85
CA GLU A 231 0.11 -26.86 -0.98
C GLU A 231 0.48 -27.65 0.30
N ASP A 232 -0.49 -27.87 1.19
CA ASP A 232 -0.30 -28.57 2.48
C ASP A 232 0.88 -28.04 3.32
N GLY A 233 1.04 -26.70 3.36
CA GLY A 233 2.12 -26.02 4.06
C GLY A 233 3.50 -26.10 3.37
N HIS A 234 3.56 -26.62 2.16
CA HIS A 234 4.76 -26.60 1.31
C HIS A 234 4.58 -25.59 0.16
N VAL A 235 5.62 -24.79 -0.09
CA VAL A 235 5.57 -23.71 -1.09
C VAL A 235 6.24 -24.13 -2.38
N VAL A 236 5.48 -24.05 -3.48
CA VAL A 236 5.96 -24.31 -4.84
C VAL A 236 5.84 -23.06 -5.70
N ARG A 237 6.81 -22.83 -6.60
CA ARG A 237 6.76 -21.66 -7.49
C ARG A 237 5.61 -21.77 -8.48
N LYS A 238 4.88 -20.67 -8.68
CA LYS A 238 3.92 -20.53 -9.79
C LYS A 238 4.11 -19.25 -10.60
N GLY A 239 4.52 -18.16 -9.95
CA GLY A 239 4.83 -16.89 -10.60
C GLY A 239 6.21 -16.87 -11.25
N LYS A 240 6.39 -15.98 -12.22
CA LYS A 240 7.69 -15.69 -12.83
C LYS A 240 8.60 -14.95 -11.84
N LEU A 241 9.92 -15.07 -12.02
CA LEU A 241 10.88 -14.28 -11.25
C LEU A 241 10.78 -12.80 -11.63
N VAL A 242 10.74 -11.92 -10.64
CA VAL A 242 10.70 -10.47 -10.74
C VAL A 242 11.92 -9.91 -10.06
N VAL A 243 12.67 -9.06 -10.76
CA VAL A 243 13.83 -8.38 -10.19
C VAL A 243 13.38 -7.05 -9.61
N GLY A 244 13.46 -6.92 -8.29
CA GLY A 244 13.14 -5.71 -7.55
C GLY A 244 14.27 -4.69 -7.54
N GLY A 245 14.16 -3.71 -6.65
CA GLY A 245 15.21 -2.75 -6.35
C GLY A 245 16.05 -3.15 -5.14
N MET A 246 16.77 -2.16 -4.58
CA MET A 246 17.48 -2.33 -3.32
C MET A 246 16.49 -2.15 -2.16
N GLY A 247 16.13 -3.23 -1.47
CA GLY A 247 15.23 -3.19 -0.32
C GLY A 247 13.73 -3.09 -0.66
N TYR A 248 13.32 -3.39 -1.90
CA TYR A 248 11.91 -3.47 -2.26
C TYR A 248 11.65 -4.29 -3.53
N VAL A 249 10.45 -4.88 -3.59
CA VAL A 249 9.89 -5.57 -4.77
C VAL A 249 8.66 -4.79 -5.26
N PRO A 250 8.60 -4.38 -6.55
CA PRO A 250 7.45 -3.63 -7.07
C PRO A 250 6.18 -4.49 -7.08
N SER A 251 5.12 -4.01 -6.42
CA SER A 251 3.92 -4.82 -6.14
C SER A 251 3.13 -5.16 -7.41
N ARG A 252 3.04 -4.27 -8.41
CA ARG A 252 2.38 -4.60 -9.69
C ARG A 252 3.21 -5.58 -10.50
N MET A 253 4.54 -5.46 -10.50
CA MET A 253 5.40 -6.43 -11.18
C MET A 253 5.28 -7.82 -10.55
N LEU A 254 5.24 -7.89 -9.22
CA LEU A 254 5.02 -9.15 -8.50
C LEU A 254 3.65 -9.77 -8.83
N ALA A 255 2.57 -9.00 -8.77
CA ALA A 255 1.24 -9.48 -9.15
C ALA A 255 1.19 -9.95 -10.63
N SER A 256 1.81 -9.18 -11.53
CA SER A 256 1.92 -9.49 -12.97
C SER A 256 2.70 -10.77 -13.26
N SER A 257 3.51 -11.23 -12.30
CA SER A 257 4.27 -12.48 -12.43
C SER A 257 3.37 -13.72 -12.37
N PHE A 258 2.17 -13.59 -11.78
CA PHE A 258 1.23 -14.68 -11.54
C PHE A 258 -0.04 -14.58 -12.38
N THR A 259 -0.61 -13.38 -12.53
CA THR A 259 -1.81 -13.12 -13.34
C THR A 259 -1.61 -11.91 -14.24
N ASP A 260 -2.38 -11.79 -15.32
CA ASP A 260 -2.42 -10.52 -16.07
C ASP A 260 -3.04 -9.43 -15.19
N VAL A 261 -2.37 -8.28 -15.12
CA VAL A 261 -2.80 -7.10 -14.35
C VAL A 261 -3.08 -5.90 -15.25
N ASN A 262 -3.11 -6.09 -16.57
CA ASN A 262 -3.48 -5.06 -17.53
C ASN A 262 -4.90 -4.58 -17.26
N GLY A 263 -5.07 -3.26 -17.16
CA GLY A 263 -6.38 -2.65 -16.94
C GLY A 263 -7.02 -2.91 -15.58
N ILE A 264 -6.35 -3.59 -14.63
CA ILE A 264 -6.92 -3.85 -13.30
C ILE A 264 -6.05 -3.32 -12.16
N SER A 265 -6.71 -2.96 -11.06
CA SER A 265 -6.08 -2.51 -9.82
C SER A 265 -5.39 -3.67 -9.07
N LEU A 266 -4.52 -3.36 -8.11
CA LEU A 266 -3.95 -4.38 -7.23
C LEU A 266 -5.00 -4.98 -6.30
N ARG A 267 -5.97 -4.19 -5.80
CA ARG A 267 -7.10 -4.73 -5.03
C ARG A 267 -7.80 -5.82 -5.82
N GLU A 268 -8.14 -5.55 -7.07
CA GLU A 268 -8.85 -6.49 -7.91
C GLU A 268 -8.01 -7.74 -8.21
N ALA A 269 -6.72 -7.57 -8.51
CA ALA A 269 -5.79 -8.69 -8.69
C ALA A 269 -5.77 -9.60 -7.45
N TYR A 270 -5.57 -9.05 -6.26
CA TYR A 270 -5.48 -9.83 -5.02
C TYR A 270 -6.82 -10.33 -4.45
N SER A 271 -7.94 -9.73 -4.85
CA SER A 271 -9.26 -10.13 -4.33
C SER A 271 -9.98 -11.13 -5.25
N LYS A 272 -9.73 -11.10 -6.57
CA LYS A 272 -10.47 -11.91 -7.55
C LYS A 272 -9.63 -12.92 -8.31
N PHE A 273 -8.37 -12.59 -8.64
CA PHE A 273 -7.57 -13.36 -9.60
C PHE A 273 -6.43 -14.15 -8.96
N ILE A 274 -5.82 -13.62 -7.90
CA ILE A 274 -4.76 -14.27 -7.14
C ILE A 274 -5.41 -15.03 -5.97
N PRO A 275 -5.30 -16.37 -5.90
CA PRO A 275 -5.98 -17.14 -4.87
C PRO A 275 -5.43 -16.83 -3.46
N ASN A 276 -6.19 -17.17 -2.44
CA ASN A 276 -5.83 -16.85 -1.05
C ASN A 276 -4.64 -17.67 -0.53
N ASN A 277 -4.38 -18.85 -1.09
CA ASN A 277 -3.27 -19.73 -0.70
C ASN A 277 -1.95 -19.39 -1.42
N VAL A 278 -1.77 -18.17 -1.93
CA VAL A 278 -0.47 -17.73 -2.46
C VAL A 278 0.41 -17.15 -1.36
N ILE A 279 1.70 -17.10 -1.67
CA ILE A 279 2.74 -16.53 -0.81
C ILE A 279 3.74 -15.74 -1.63
N ILE A 280 4.21 -14.64 -1.07
CA ILE A 280 5.29 -13.84 -1.67
C ILE A 280 6.61 -14.46 -1.21
N VAL A 281 7.53 -14.72 -2.13
CA VAL A 281 8.88 -15.22 -1.79
C VAL A 281 9.90 -14.28 -2.40
N HIS A 282 10.82 -13.74 -1.61
CA HIS A 282 11.88 -12.85 -2.08
C HIS A 282 13.25 -13.18 -1.49
N THR A 283 14.31 -12.73 -2.15
CA THR A 283 15.69 -12.87 -1.66
C THR A 283 16.08 -11.70 -0.75
N HIS A 284 16.87 -11.99 0.28
CA HIS A 284 17.59 -11.03 1.13
C HIS A 284 19.10 -11.19 0.90
N PRO A 285 19.69 -10.56 -0.14
CA PRO A 285 21.12 -10.66 -0.42
C PRO A 285 21.96 -10.15 0.75
N GLY A 286 22.89 -10.97 1.23
CA GLY A 286 23.75 -10.69 2.38
C GLY A 286 23.15 -11.07 3.74
N GLY A 287 21.82 -11.17 3.84
CA GLY A 287 21.08 -11.50 5.05
C GLY A 287 20.91 -13.00 5.31
N THR A 288 20.21 -13.34 6.39
CA THR A 288 19.84 -14.72 6.78
C THR A 288 18.39 -15.10 6.46
N GLY A 289 17.66 -14.18 5.82
CA GLY A 289 16.23 -14.33 5.55
C GLY A 289 15.35 -13.81 6.68
N VAL A 290 15.91 -13.09 7.66
CA VAL A 290 15.12 -12.36 8.67
C VAL A 290 14.55 -11.10 8.04
N MET A 291 13.26 -10.88 8.25
CA MET A 291 12.49 -9.78 7.66
C MET A 291 12.34 -8.59 8.59
N HIS A 292 12.23 -7.41 8.00
CA HIS A 292 11.87 -6.17 8.69
C HIS A 292 10.40 -5.83 8.49
N MET A 293 9.90 -4.85 9.23
CA MET A 293 8.51 -4.36 9.13
C MET A 293 8.06 -4.07 7.68
N GLY A 294 8.97 -3.58 6.82
CA GLY A 294 8.67 -3.33 5.41
C GLY A 294 8.18 -4.57 4.67
N ASP A 295 8.77 -5.74 4.93
CA ASP A 295 8.38 -7.02 4.31
C ASP A 295 7.03 -7.47 4.85
N ALA A 296 6.84 -7.38 6.17
CA ALA A 296 5.59 -7.74 6.83
C ALA A 296 4.42 -6.91 6.28
N MET A 297 4.64 -5.61 6.03
CA MET A 297 3.63 -4.77 5.40
C MET A 297 3.47 -5.07 3.90
N ALA A 298 4.55 -5.41 3.19
CA ALA A 298 4.48 -5.77 1.76
C ALA A 298 3.80 -7.11 1.48
N GLY A 299 3.64 -7.97 2.48
CA GLY A 299 2.89 -9.24 2.41
C GLY A 299 1.64 -9.22 3.30
N PRO A 300 1.71 -9.77 4.53
CA PRO A 300 0.53 -10.05 5.33
C PRO A 300 -0.19 -8.78 5.80
N GLY A 301 0.52 -7.70 6.09
CA GLY A 301 -0.08 -6.44 6.54
C GLY A 301 -0.95 -5.78 5.47
N THR A 302 -0.49 -5.72 4.21
CA THR A 302 -1.24 -5.08 3.13
C THR A 302 -2.16 -6.06 2.40
N TRP A 303 -1.63 -7.18 1.90
CA TRP A 303 -2.34 -8.09 0.99
C TRP A 303 -2.94 -9.31 1.69
N GLY A 304 -2.69 -9.48 3.00
CA GLY A 304 -3.09 -10.67 3.74
C GLY A 304 -2.45 -11.95 3.22
N ARG A 305 -1.35 -11.85 2.47
CA ARG A 305 -0.58 -13.00 1.97
C ARG A 305 0.68 -13.18 2.80
N PRO A 306 1.03 -14.41 3.22
CA PRO A 306 2.31 -14.66 3.86
C PRO A 306 3.48 -14.19 2.98
N ILE A 307 4.64 -13.99 3.60
CA ILE A 307 5.87 -13.62 2.91
C ILE A 307 7.06 -14.42 3.42
N ILE A 308 7.89 -14.94 2.51
CA ILE A 308 9.14 -15.65 2.80
C ILE A 308 10.32 -14.82 2.33
N ALA A 309 11.32 -14.65 3.20
CA ALA A 309 12.63 -14.14 2.80
C ALA A 309 13.69 -15.25 2.79
N ILE A 310 14.43 -15.33 1.69
CA ILE A 310 15.55 -16.26 1.48
C ILE A 310 16.87 -15.50 1.63
N GLY A 311 17.58 -15.73 2.73
CA GLY A 311 18.91 -15.16 2.93
C GLY A 311 19.98 -15.96 2.21
N HIS A 312 20.86 -15.28 1.48
CA HIS A 312 22.03 -15.89 0.87
C HIS A 312 23.25 -14.95 0.91
N ASP A 313 24.46 -15.51 0.80
CA ASP A 313 25.68 -14.70 0.66
C ASP A 313 25.99 -14.33 -0.80
N LYS A 314 27.13 -13.65 -0.99
CA LYS A 314 27.62 -13.19 -2.29
C LYS A 314 27.94 -14.33 -3.27
N GLU A 315 28.08 -15.57 -2.79
CA GLU A 315 28.40 -16.75 -3.59
C GLU A 315 27.13 -17.58 -3.89
N GLY A 316 25.96 -17.12 -3.42
CA GLY A 316 24.71 -17.85 -3.57
C GLY A 316 24.47 -18.90 -2.50
N LYS A 317 25.33 -18.99 -1.48
CA LYS A 317 25.10 -19.97 -0.41
C LYS A 317 23.94 -19.50 0.44
N VAL A 318 22.87 -20.28 0.46
CA VAL A 318 21.69 -20.05 1.30
C VAL A 318 22.09 -20.12 2.77
N LYS A 319 21.69 -19.11 3.53
CA LYS A 319 21.91 -19.00 4.98
C LYS A 319 20.66 -19.34 5.80
N GLY A 320 19.48 -19.19 5.22
CA GLY A 320 18.21 -19.46 5.88
C GLY A 320 17.01 -18.99 5.07
N ALA A 321 15.84 -19.48 5.47
CA ALA A 321 14.55 -19.07 4.96
C ALA A 321 13.61 -18.85 6.16
N THR A 322 12.96 -17.70 6.24
CA THR A 322 11.94 -17.44 7.26
C THR A 322 10.65 -16.94 6.62
N VAL A 323 9.54 -17.13 7.32
CA VAL A 323 8.20 -16.69 6.90
C VAL A 323 7.58 -15.79 7.96
N ILE A 324 6.83 -14.78 7.51
CA ILE A 324 5.82 -14.09 8.32
C ILE A 324 4.47 -14.45 7.73
N GLU A 325 3.64 -15.10 8.53
CA GLU A 325 2.28 -15.51 8.17
C GLU A 325 1.27 -14.41 8.51
N LEU A 326 0.06 -14.53 7.96
CA LEU A 326 -1.05 -13.67 8.39
C LEU A 326 -1.52 -14.10 9.79
N GLN A 327 -1.31 -13.25 10.78
CA GLN A 327 -1.70 -13.45 12.18
C GLN A 327 -2.14 -12.13 12.81
N ASN A 328 -2.95 -12.19 13.89
CA ASN A 328 -3.49 -10.99 14.56
C ASN A 328 -2.40 -10.00 14.92
N LYS A 329 -1.27 -10.50 15.44
CA LYS A 329 -0.15 -9.67 15.87
C LYS A 329 0.43 -8.79 14.75
N VAL A 330 0.32 -9.19 13.47
CA VAL A 330 0.72 -8.32 12.34
C VAL A 330 -0.19 -7.11 12.24
N ALA A 331 -1.51 -7.31 12.34
CA ALA A 331 -2.49 -6.23 12.32
C ALA A 331 -2.36 -5.33 13.56
N GLU A 332 -2.24 -5.92 14.75
CA GLU A 332 -2.06 -5.19 16.01
C GLU A 332 -0.83 -4.27 15.97
N LEU A 333 0.31 -4.75 15.47
CA LEU A 333 1.52 -3.95 15.33
C LEU A 333 1.37 -2.85 14.27
N ALA A 334 0.58 -3.07 13.22
CA ALA A 334 0.31 -2.06 12.20
C ALA A 334 -0.59 -0.93 12.76
N ASP A 335 -1.63 -1.30 13.50
CA ASP A 335 -2.55 -0.35 14.15
C ASP A 335 -1.80 0.49 15.19
N GLU A 336 -0.99 -0.16 16.03
CA GLU A 336 -0.15 0.54 17.01
C GLU A 336 0.88 1.46 16.33
N TYR A 337 1.43 1.06 15.19
CA TYR A 337 2.38 1.91 14.44
C TYR A 337 1.74 3.19 13.91
N GLU A 338 0.48 3.12 13.45
CA GLU A 338 -0.30 4.27 13.04
C GLU A 338 -0.64 5.18 14.24
N GLU A 339 -1.09 4.62 15.36
CA GLU A 339 -1.41 5.34 16.60
C GLU A 339 -0.17 6.09 17.15
N VAL A 340 0.94 5.38 17.33
CA VAL A 340 2.21 5.97 17.78
C VAL A 340 2.70 7.04 16.79
N GLY A 341 2.38 6.89 15.50
CA GLY A 341 2.67 7.88 14.47
C GLY A 341 1.87 9.17 14.57
N GLN A 342 0.65 9.12 15.10
CA GLN A 342 -0.13 10.32 15.41
C GLN A 342 0.39 11.00 16.68
N ASN A 343 0.60 10.22 17.75
CA ASN A 343 1.07 10.70 19.06
C ASN A 343 2.37 11.53 18.98
N PHE A 344 3.19 11.34 17.94
CA PHE A 344 4.39 12.14 17.70
C PHE A 344 4.12 13.65 17.69
N TYR A 345 2.98 14.07 17.16
CA TYR A 345 2.62 15.48 17.07
C TYR A 345 2.03 16.03 18.36
N ASP A 346 1.71 15.16 19.32
CA ASP A 346 1.20 15.53 20.64
C ASP A 346 2.31 15.60 21.70
N ALA A 347 3.57 15.31 21.32
CA ALA A 347 4.72 15.41 22.22
C ALA A 347 5.05 16.88 22.52
N GLU A 348 5.08 17.24 23.81
CA GLU A 348 5.41 18.60 24.26
C GLU A 348 6.90 18.73 24.64
N THR A 349 7.59 17.60 24.83
CA THR A 349 9.00 17.56 25.27
C THR A 349 9.86 16.62 24.41
N PRO A 350 11.18 16.88 24.29
CA PRO A 350 12.12 15.96 23.63
C PRO A 350 12.11 14.54 24.23
N GLU A 351 11.85 14.41 25.54
CA GLU A 351 11.76 13.14 26.24
C GLU A 351 10.54 12.32 25.79
N GLU A 352 9.39 12.96 25.62
CA GLU A 352 8.17 12.34 25.08
C GLU A 352 8.36 11.92 23.62
N GLU A 353 8.91 12.82 22.79
CA GLU A 353 9.23 12.51 21.39
C GLU A 353 10.20 11.31 21.31
N ALA A 354 11.24 11.29 22.14
CA ALA A 354 12.19 10.20 22.20
C ALA A 354 11.53 8.88 22.60
N LYS A 355 10.56 8.90 23.52
CA LYS A 355 9.78 7.70 23.91
C LYS A 355 8.95 7.17 22.74
N ILE A 356 8.29 8.05 22.00
CA ILE A 356 7.47 7.70 20.82
C ILE A 356 8.36 7.10 19.72
N ARG A 357 9.48 7.74 19.39
CA ARG A 357 10.44 7.21 18.41
C ARG A 357 10.97 5.85 18.84
N LYS A 358 11.37 5.69 20.10
CA LYS A 358 11.80 4.39 20.65
C LYS A 358 10.71 3.33 20.53
N ARG A 359 9.44 3.67 20.76
CA ARG A 359 8.33 2.72 20.57
C ARG A 359 8.19 2.31 19.12
N ARG A 360 8.26 3.25 18.14
CA ARG A 360 8.25 2.91 16.71
C ARG A 360 9.37 1.95 16.33
N PHE A 361 10.58 2.15 16.87
CA PHE A 361 11.68 1.21 16.67
C PHE A 361 11.42 -0.15 17.33
N GLY A 362 10.82 -0.17 18.52
CA GLY A 362 10.43 -1.40 19.21
C GLY A 362 9.38 -2.21 18.42
N ILE A 363 8.39 -1.55 17.83
CA ILE A 363 7.39 -2.20 16.95
C ILE A 363 8.10 -2.87 15.76
N ALA A 364 9.06 -2.18 15.14
CA ALA A 364 9.84 -2.75 14.03
C ALA A 364 10.66 -3.98 14.45
N GLN A 365 11.13 -4.04 15.70
CA GLN A 365 11.78 -5.23 16.27
C GLN A 365 10.77 -6.35 16.51
N GLU A 366 9.58 -6.06 17.05
CA GLU A 366 8.54 -7.06 17.26
C GLU A 366 8.10 -7.74 15.95
N TYR A 367 8.08 -7.01 14.82
CA TYR A 367 7.87 -7.62 13.50
C TYR A 367 8.95 -8.65 13.14
N THR A 368 10.19 -8.39 13.56
CA THR A 368 11.31 -9.32 13.35
C THR A 368 11.10 -10.60 14.15
N ASP A 369 10.55 -10.49 15.36
CA ASP A 369 10.24 -11.64 16.23
C ASP A 369 9.12 -12.54 15.67
N LEU A 370 8.33 -12.03 14.70
CA LEU A 370 7.32 -12.83 13.99
C LEU A 370 7.92 -13.75 12.92
N CYS A 371 9.21 -13.63 12.60
CA CYS A 371 9.87 -14.46 11.60
C CYS A 371 10.00 -15.91 12.09
N LYS A 372 9.28 -16.83 11.44
CA LYS A 372 9.34 -18.27 11.70
C LYS A 372 10.29 -18.95 10.70
N PRO A 373 11.33 -19.69 11.12
CA PRO A 373 12.17 -20.45 10.19
C PRO A 373 11.38 -21.59 9.52
N ILE A 374 11.64 -21.82 8.23
CA ILE A 374 11.02 -22.91 7.46
C ILE A 374 12.06 -23.84 6.85
N LYS A 375 11.64 -25.06 6.48
CA LYS A 375 12.54 -26.03 5.84
C LYS A 375 12.65 -25.77 4.33
N ILE A 376 13.85 -25.91 3.80
CA ILE A 376 14.10 -26.01 2.35
C ILE A 376 14.25 -27.50 2.06
N LYS A 377 13.38 -28.07 1.22
CA LYS A 377 13.38 -29.51 0.94
C LYS A 377 12.74 -29.85 -0.40
#